data_AF-A0A969V9Q4-F1
#
_entry.id   AF-A0A969V9Q4-F1
#
_cell.length_a   1.000
_cell.length_b   1.000
_cell.length_c   1.000
_cell.angle_alpha   90.00
_cell.angle_beta   90.00
_cell.angle_gamma   90.00
#
_symmetry.space_group_name_H-M   'P 1'
#
loop_
_entity.id
_entity.type
_entity.pdbx_description
1 polymer ?
#
loop_
_entity_poly.entity_id
_entity_poly.type
_entity_poly.pdbx_seq_one_letter_code
_entity_poly.pdbx_strand_id
1 'polypeptide(L)' 'MESAKKKLSIETGIKVETINNRPLFKFTDRLQLHLETLLEKNKVNDLTAEEQDELNAINELDRLFTYLNSLLLAQK' A
#
# COMPACT_ATOMS: atom_id res chain seq x y z
N MET A 1 2.19 15.95 24.88
CA MET A 1 1.80 16.24 23.48
C MET A 1 2.78 15.49 22.62
N GLU A 2 2.41 14.25 22.25
CA GLU A 2 3.27 13.34 21.52
C GLU A 2 3.19 13.71 20.03
N SER A 3 4.32 14.19 19.50
CA SER A 3 4.42 14.79 18.18
C SER A 3 4.01 13.82 17.07
N ALA A 4 3.03 14.26 16.28
CA ALA A 4 2.64 13.67 15.02
C ALA A 4 3.80 13.70 14.02
N LYS A 5 4.46 12.55 13.82
CA LYS A 5 5.08 12.16 12.54
C LYS A 5 5.40 10.67 12.59
N LYS A 6 4.37 9.83 12.71
CA LYS A 6 4.56 8.41 12.47
C LYS A 6 4.59 8.20 10.97
N LYS A 7 5.74 8.46 10.34
CA LYS A 7 6.05 8.03 8.98
C LYS A 7 5.57 6.58 8.87
N LEU A 8 4.63 6.33 7.97
CA LEU A 8 4.15 4.99 7.72
C LEU A 8 5.23 4.31 6.89
N SER A 9 6.28 3.81 7.56
CA SER A 9 7.34 3.06 6.87
C SER A 9 6.66 1.95 6.08
N ILE A 10 6.92 1.91 4.78
CA ILE A 10 6.42 0.90 3.84
C ILE A 10 6.67 -0.52 4.38
N GLU A 11 7.73 -0.68 5.17
CA GLU A 11 8.11 -1.88 5.95
C GLU A 11 7.02 -2.40 6.90
N THR A 12 6.14 -1.52 7.40
CA THR A 12 4.98 -1.86 8.26
C THR A 12 3.64 -1.85 7.50
N GLY A 13 3.68 -1.48 6.21
CA GLY A 13 2.53 -1.34 5.34
C GLY A 13 2.16 -2.61 4.58
N ILE A 14 3.00 -3.65 4.63
CA ILE A 14 2.85 -4.87 3.83
C ILE A 14 2.57 -6.05 4.76
N LYS A 15 1.57 -6.88 4.42
CA LYS A 15 1.32 -8.17 5.07
C LYS A 15 1.23 -9.28 4.03
N VAL A 16 1.76 -10.44 4.38
CA VAL A 16 1.56 -11.67 3.61
C VAL A 16 0.43 -12.44 4.27
N GLU A 17 -0.59 -12.81 3.51
CA GLU A 17 -1.68 -13.66 3.99
C GLU A 17 -1.80 -14.90 3.13
N THR A 18 -1.95 -16.04 3.78
CA THR A 18 -2.13 -17.31 3.09
C THR A 18 -3.61 -17.51 2.78
N ILE A 19 -3.95 -17.42 1.50
CA ILE A 19 -5.31 -17.69 1.00
C ILE A 19 -5.24 -18.95 0.14
N ASN A 20 -6.03 -19.98 0.47
CA ASN A 20 -6.04 -21.27 -0.25
C ASN A 20 -4.65 -21.90 -0.38
N ASN A 21 -3.89 -21.99 0.72
CA ASN A 21 -2.51 -22.50 0.79
C ASN A 21 -1.48 -21.72 -0.05
N ARG A 22 -1.82 -20.54 -0.59
CA ARG A 22 -0.89 -19.68 -1.33
C ARG A 22 -0.59 -18.40 -0.54
N PRO A 23 0.68 -18.06 -0.30
CA PRO A 23 1.04 -16.79 0.31
C PRO A 23 0.77 -15.67 -0.70
N LEU A 24 -0.14 -14.76 -0.39
CA LEU A 24 -0.45 -13.59 -1.20
C LEU A 24 -0.01 -12.33 -0.47
N PHE A 25 0.57 -11.40 -1.23
CA PHE A 25 0.98 -10.10 -0.74
C PHE A 25 -0.22 -9.16 -0.74
N LYS A 26 -0.43 -8.44 0.36
CA LYS A 26 -1.44 -7.38 0.45
C LYS A 26 -0.97 -6.26 1.34
N PHE A 27 -1.63 -5.12 1.21
CA PHE A 27 -1.42 -4.00 2.12
C PHE A 27 -2.02 -4.28 3.50
N THR A 28 -1.42 -3.71 4.55
CA THR A 28 -2.03 -3.67 5.88
C THR A 28 -3.23 -2.74 5.88
N ASP A 29 -4.18 -2.97 6.78
CA ASP A 29 -5.39 -2.13 6.90
C ASP A 29 -5.01 -0.66 7.16
N ARG A 30 -3.90 -0.42 7.85
CA ARG A 30 -3.35 0.93 8.05
C ARG A 30 -2.88 1.56 6.75
N LEU A 31 -2.15 0.83 5.91
CA LEU A 31 -1.68 1.37 4.63
C LEU A 31 -2.83 1.53 3.63
N GLN A 32 -3.84 0.66 3.66
CA GLN A 32 -5.05 0.82 2.86
C GLN A 32 -5.81 2.09 3.24
N LEU A 33 -6.08 2.31 4.53
CA LEU A 33 -6.75 3.53 5.00
C LEU A 33 -5.95 4.81 4.67
N HIS A 34 -4.63 4.72 4.74
CA HIS A 34 -3.75 5.82 4.37
C HIS A 34 -3.79 6.11 2.87
N LEU A 35 -3.74 5.07 2.04
CA LEU A 35 -3.93 5.18 0.59
C LEU A 35 -5.29 5.79 0.25
N GLU A 36 -6.37 5.36 0.91
CA GLU A 36 -7.70 5.95 0.73
C GLU A 36 -7.69 7.45 1.03
N THR A 37 -7.06 7.86 2.14
CA THR A 37 -6.89 9.27 2.50
C THR A 37 -6.11 10.06 1.44
N LEU A 38 -5.01 9.50 0.94
CA LEU A 38 -4.21 10.11 -0.13
C LEU A 38 -5.03 10.23 -1.43
N LEU A 39 -5.82 9.22 -1.78
CA LEU A 39 -6.69 9.25 -2.96
C LEU A 39 -7.81 10.29 -2.81
N GLU A 40 -8.38 10.45 -1.61
CA GLU A 40 -9.36 11.51 -1.33
C GLU A 40 -8.76 12.90 -1.49
N LYS A 41 -7.55 13.12 -0.97
CA LYS A 41 -6.80 14.37 -1.17
C LYS A 41 -6.43 14.60 -2.64
N ASN A 42 -6.06 13.54 -3.37
CA ASN A 42 -5.73 13.62 -4.79
C ASN A 42 -6.92 14.12 -5.62
N LYS A 43 -8.14 13.66 -5.31
CA LYS A 43 -9.37 14.09 -6.01
C LYS A 43 -9.59 15.59 -5.93
N VAL A 44 -9.16 16.23 -4.85
CA VAL A 44 -9.26 17.68 -4.63
C VAL A 44 -7.96 18.42 -4.94
N ASN A 45 -6.95 17.73 -5.50
CA ASN A 45 -5.60 18.26 -5.77
C ASN A 45 -4.92 18.88 -4.54
N ASP A 46 -5.20 18.36 -3.35
CA ASP A 46 -4.67 18.83 -2.06
C ASP A 46 -3.46 18.02 -1.58
N LEU A 47 -2.83 17.25 -2.48
CA LEU A 47 -1.63 16.50 -2.15
C LEU A 47 -0.41 17.41 -2.09
N THR A 48 0.34 17.29 -0.99
CA THR A 48 1.70 17.82 -0.94
C THR A 48 2.64 17.00 -1.82
N ALA A 49 3.80 17.56 -2.18
CA ALA A 49 4.81 16.83 -2.96
C ALA A 49 5.28 15.55 -2.26
N GLU A 50 5.37 15.54 -0.93
CA GLU A 50 5.71 14.34 -0.14
C GLU A 50 4.61 13.27 -0.25
N GLU A 51 3.34 13.67 -0.14
CA GLU A 51 2.20 12.74 -0.25
C GLU A 51 2.03 12.20 -1.68
N GLN A 52 2.35 13.01 -2.69
CA GLN A 52 2.34 12.59 -4.09
C GLN A 52 3.42 11.54 -4.37
N ASP A 53 4.62 11.71 -3.82
CA ASP A 53 5.71 10.73 -3.89
C ASP A 53 5.33 9.42 -3.19
N GLU A 54 4.71 9.52 -2.01
CA GLU A 54 4.21 8.35 -1.27
C GLU A 54 3.10 7.62 -2.03
N LEU A 55 2.15 8.35 -2.62
CA LEU A 55 1.10 7.76 -3.46
C LEU A 55 1.69 7.03 -4.68
N ASN A 56 2.74 7.58 -5.29
CA ASN A 56 3.44 6.92 -6.39
C ASN A 56 4.11 5.62 -5.92
N ALA A 57 4.82 5.66 -4.78
CA ALA A 57 5.47 4.48 -4.21
C ALA A 57 4.44 3.37 -3.87
N ILE A 58 3.28 3.73 -3.30
CA ILE A 58 2.21 2.76 -3.01
C ILE A 58 1.63 2.16 -4.29
N ASN A 59 1.42 2.97 -5.34
CA ASN A 59 0.93 2.48 -6.64
C ASN A 59 1.93 1.53 -7.31
N GLU A 60 3.23 1.77 -7.19
CA GLU A 60 4.26 0.86 -7.70
C GLU A 60 4.23 -0.48 -6.95
N LEU A 61 4.08 -0.46 -5.62
CA LEU A 61 3.93 -1.66 -4.81
C LEU A 61 2.67 -2.45 -5.18
N ASP A 62 1.55 -1.78 -5.46
CA ASP A 62 0.30 -2.44 -5.88
C ASP A 62 0.49 -3.22 -7.18
N ARG A 63 1.19 -2.63 -8.15
CA ARG A 63 1.54 -3.31 -9.41
C ARG A 63 2.45 -4.51 -9.17
N LEU A 64 3.45 -4.37 -8.31
CA LEU A 64 4.34 -5.48 -7.94
C LEU A 64 3.56 -6.61 -7.27
N PHE A 65 2.65 -6.30 -6.34
CA PHE A 65 1.81 -7.30 -5.67
C PHE A 65 0.86 -7.97 -6.64
N THR A 66 0.22 -7.22 -7.52
CA THR A 66 -0.65 -7.78 -8.57
C THR A 66 0.13 -8.76 -9.44
N TYR A 67 1.35 -8.41 -9.85
CA TYR A 67 2.21 -9.30 -10.63
C TYR A 67 2.63 -10.56 -9.85
N LEU A 68 3.15 -10.40 -8.63
CA LEU A 68 3.58 -11.51 -7.78
C LEU A 68 2.42 -12.45 -7.43
N ASN A 69 1.28 -11.88 -7.02
CA ASN A 69 0.07 -12.65 -6.73
C ASN A 69 -0.43 -13.38 -7.97
N SER A 70 -0.38 -12.76 -9.16
CA SER A 70 -0.74 -13.43 -10.41
C SER A 70 0.16 -14.62 -10.71
N LEU A 71 1.47 -14.50 -10.50
CA LEU A 71 2.43 -15.62 -10.64
C LEU A 71 2.16 -16.73 -9.63
N LEU A 72 1.89 -16.37 -8.36
CA LEU A 72 1.59 -17.33 -7.29
C LEU A 72 0.28 -18.07 -7.53
N LEU A 73 -0.73 -17.40 -8.09
CA LEU A 73 -2.00 -17.99 -8.47
C LEU A 73 -1.90 -18.84 -9.75
N ALA A 74 -1.01 -18.47 -10.67
CA ALA A 74 -0.74 -19.23 -11.90
C ALA A 74 0.09 -20.51 -11.65
N GLN A 75 0.87 -20.56 -10.56
CA GLN A 75 1.50 -21.81 -10.13
C GLN A 75 0.44 -22.81 -9.64
N LYS A 76 0.29 -23.88 -10.44
CA LYS A 76 -0.62 -25.01 -10.23
C LYS A 76 0.03 -26.09 -9.37
#